data_AF-A0A842DDT3-F1
#
_entry.id   AF-A0A842DDT3-F1
#
_cell.length_a   1.000
_cell.length_b   1.000
_cell.length_c   1.000
_cell.angle_alpha   90.00
_cell.angle_beta   90.00
_cell.angle_gamma   90.00
#
_symmetry.space_group_name_H-M   'P 1'
#
loop_
_entity.id
_entity.type
_entity.pdbx_description
1 polymer ?
#
loop_
_entity_poly.entity_id
_entity_poly.type
_entity_poly.pdbx_seq_one_letter_code
_entity_poly.pdbx_strand_id
1 'polypeptide(L)'
;MDNHKTRLEEKAYEYILQRIIDGTYAVGDFVNQRDLTEELHMSRTPIKAALSRLSGEGYIRVFPYSGAFVSHYHNETKEIE
;
A
#
# COMPACT_ATOMS: atom_id res chain seq x y z
N MET A 1 24.32 6.85 1.22
CA MET A 1 23.08 6.92 2.02
C MET A 1 21.90 6.80 1.06
N ASP A 2 21.17 5.71 1.18
CA ASP A 2 20.30 5.09 0.17
C ASP A 2 18.99 5.84 -0.13
N ASN A 3 19.08 7.04 -0.71
CA ASN A 3 17.91 7.86 -1.09
C ASN A 3 16.99 7.18 -2.12
N HIS A 4 17.50 6.18 -2.86
CA HIS A 4 16.74 5.50 -3.90
C HIS A 4 15.71 4.49 -3.34
N LYS A 5 16.04 3.85 -2.21
CA LYS A 5 15.18 2.83 -1.58
C LYS A 5 13.92 3.45 -1.00
N THR A 6 14.08 4.55 -0.28
CA THR A 6 12.97 5.36 0.27
C THR A 6 12.08 5.90 -0.84
N ARG A 7 12.66 6.31 -1.99
CA ARG A 7 11.86 6.84 -3.11
C ARG A 7 11.01 5.78 -3.81
N LEU A 8 11.49 4.54 -3.90
CA LEU A 8 10.71 3.43 -4.48
C LEU A 8 9.61 2.96 -3.53
N GLU A 9 9.91 2.93 -2.23
CA GLU A 9 8.92 2.66 -1.19
C GLU A 9 7.80 3.70 -1.20
N GLU A 10 8.12 5.00 -1.21
CA GLU A 10 7.12 6.08 -1.24
C GLU A 10 6.23 5.98 -2.48
N LYS A 11 6.83 5.73 -3.66
CA LYS A 11 6.07 5.56 -4.90
C LYS A 11 5.11 4.37 -4.85
N ALA A 12 5.55 3.24 -4.29
CA ALA A 12 4.69 2.07 -4.13
C ALA A 12 3.56 2.36 -3.13
N TYR A 13 3.86 3.08 -2.05
CA TYR A 13 2.88 3.52 -1.05
C TYR A 13 1.80 4.39 -1.70
N GLU A 14 2.18 5.47 -2.37
CA GLU A 14 1.27 6.40 -3.03
C GLU A 14 0.40 5.69 -4.08
N TYR A 15 1.00 4.79 -4.87
CA TYR A 15 0.30 4.03 -5.91
C TYR A 15 -0.83 3.17 -5.36
N ILE A 16 -0.58 2.46 -4.25
CA ILE A 16 -1.55 1.57 -3.62
C ILE A 16 -2.58 2.40 -2.86
N LEU A 17 -2.16 3.45 -2.14
CA LEU A 17 -3.06 4.31 -1.40
C LEU A 17 -4.08 4.99 -2.31
N GLN A 18 -3.63 5.55 -3.44
CA GLN A 18 -4.53 6.18 -4.41
C GLN A 18 -5.62 5.22 -4.89
N ARG A 19 -5.25 3.95 -5.17
CA ARG A 19 -6.21 2.91 -5.59
C ARG A 19 -7.21 2.54 -4.50
N ILE A 20 -6.81 2.61 -3.24
CA ILE A 20 -7.73 2.38 -2.12
C ILE A 20 -8.69 3.58 -1.98
N ILE A 21 -8.18 4.80 -2.10
CA ILE A 21 -8.96 6.04 -1.95
C ILE A 21 -9.94 6.25 -3.11
N ASP A 22 -9.51 5.99 -4.34
CA ASP A 22 -10.35 6.15 -5.54
C ASP A 22 -11.35 4.98 -5.74
N GLY A 23 -11.25 3.94 -4.90
CA GLY A 23 -12.12 2.77 -4.92
C GLY A 23 -11.75 1.72 -5.96
N THR A 24 -10.62 1.85 -6.65
CA THR A 24 -10.06 0.79 -7.53
C THR A 24 -9.80 -0.50 -6.75
N TYR A 25 -9.32 -0.38 -5.51
CA TYR A 25 -9.27 -1.47 -4.55
C TYR A 25 -10.35 -1.27 -3.50
N ALA A 26 -11.42 -2.04 -3.61
CA ALA A 26 -12.53 -2.02 -2.68
C ALA A 26 -12.16 -2.70 -1.36
N VAL A 27 -12.92 -2.39 -0.31
CA VAL A 27 -12.74 -3.07 0.98
C VAL A 27 -13.01 -4.56 0.83
N GLY A 28 -12.08 -5.38 1.34
CA GLY A 28 -12.09 -6.83 1.17
C GLY A 28 -11.34 -7.32 -0.06
N ASP A 29 -10.91 -6.44 -0.97
CA ASP A 29 -10.09 -6.84 -2.11
C ASP A 29 -8.71 -7.31 -1.67
N PHE A 30 -8.18 -8.28 -2.41
CA PHE A 30 -6.84 -8.77 -2.22
C PHE A 30 -5.85 -8.05 -3.14
N VAL A 31 -4.95 -7.27 -2.53
CA VAL A 31 -3.82 -6.62 -3.19
C VAL A 31 -2.66 -7.62 -3.24
N ASN A 32 -2.44 -8.21 -4.41
CA ASN A 32 -1.40 -9.21 -4.63
C ASN A 32 -0.02 -8.56 -4.77
N GLN A 33 0.94 -9.04 -3.98
CA GLN A 33 2.31 -8.51 -4.01
C GLN A 33 3.00 -8.73 -5.35
N ARG A 34 2.74 -9.86 -6.04
CA ARG A 34 3.36 -10.18 -7.33
C ARG A 34 2.91 -9.19 -8.40
N ASP A 35 1.62 -8.92 -8.45
CA ASP A 35 1.02 -8.01 -9.42
C ASP A 35 1.61 -6.60 -9.22
N LEU A 36 1.72 -6.14 -7.97
CA LEU A 36 2.40 -4.87 -7.66
C LEU A 36 3.87 -4.83 -8.10
N THR A 37 4.62 -5.91 -7.94
CA THR A 37 6.02 -5.95 -8.41
C THR A 37 6.13 -5.87 -9.92
N GLU A 38 5.19 -6.47 -10.64
CA GLU A 38 5.12 -6.49 -12.09
C GLU A 38 4.66 -5.13 -12.64
N GLU A 39 3.58 -4.56 -12.09
CA GLU A 39 3.02 -3.27 -12.49
C GLU A 39 3.97 -2.10 -12.24
N LEU A 40 4.63 -2.09 -11.08
CA LEU A 40 5.53 -0.99 -10.70
C LEU A 40 6.97 -1.20 -11.17
N HIS A 41 7.28 -2.38 -11.73
CA HIS A 41 8.65 -2.80 -12.06
C HIS A 41 9.63 -2.64 -10.88
N MET A 42 9.17 -3.00 -9.68
CA MET A 42 9.94 -2.87 -8.43
C MET A 42 10.23 -4.22 -7.80
N SER A 43 11.33 -4.31 -7.05
CA SER A 43 11.62 -5.51 -6.27
C SER A 43 10.65 -5.66 -5.09
N ARG A 44 10.60 -6.86 -4.50
CA ARG A 44 9.71 -7.15 -3.36
C ARG A 44 9.98 -6.30 -2.13
N THR A 45 11.21 -5.79 -1.95
CA THR A 45 11.62 -5.03 -0.77
C THR A 45 10.86 -3.70 -0.62
N PRO A 46 10.87 -2.76 -1.60
CA PRO A 46 10.09 -1.53 -1.52
C PRO A 46 8.57 -1.79 -1.49
N ILE A 47 8.07 -2.77 -2.25
CA ILE A 47 6.64 -3.14 -2.22
C ILE A 47 6.24 -3.61 -0.81
N LYS A 48 7.03 -4.49 -0.19
CA LYS A 48 6.77 -4.98 1.17
C LYS A 48 6.82 -3.85 2.19
N ALA A 49 7.76 -2.92 2.06
CA ALA A 49 7.87 -1.77 2.96
C ALA A 49 6.63 -0.86 2.85
N ALA A 50 6.19 -0.55 1.62
CA ALA A 50 4.97 0.21 1.36
C ALA A 50 3.72 -0.47 1.93
N LEU A 51 3.54 -1.77 1.68
CA LEU A 51 2.44 -2.56 2.25
C LEU A 51 2.48 -2.57 3.78
N SER A 52 3.67 -2.69 4.38
CA SER A 52 3.84 -2.64 5.83
C SER A 52 3.44 -1.28 6.40
N ARG A 53 3.79 -0.18 5.72
CA ARG A 53 3.40 1.17 6.12
C ARG A 53 1.89 1.38 6.04
N LEU A 54 1.27 1.02 4.91
CA LEU A 54 -0.19 1.06 4.73
C LEU A 54 -0.93 0.22 5.78
N SER A 55 -0.35 -0.90 6.18
CA SER A 55 -0.92 -1.74 7.23
C SER A 55 -0.82 -1.10 8.61
N GLY A 56 0.28 -0.42 8.91
CA GLY A 56 0.44 0.36 10.14
C GLY A 56 -0.54 1.53 10.24
N GLU A 57 -0.93 2.10 9.11
CA GLU A 57 -1.93 3.16 9.01
C GLU A 57 -3.38 2.64 8.92
N GLY A 58 -3.57 1.31 8.85
CA GLY A 58 -4.90 0.68 8.89
C GLY A 58 -5.63 0.60 7.55
N TYR A 59 -5.01 1.00 6.44
CA TYR A 59 -5.61 0.88 5.10
C TYR A 59 -5.73 -0.58 4.64
N ILE A 60 -4.80 -1.43 5.05
CA ILE A 60 -4.75 -2.84 4.64
C ILE A 60 -4.35 -3.76 5.80
N ARG A 61 -4.58 -5.06 5.65
CA ARG A 61 -4.00 -6.13 6.49
C ARG A 61 -3.08 -7.00 5.67
N VAL A 62 -1.79 -6.97 5.98
CA VAL A 62 -0.77 -7.75 5.28
C VAL A 62 -0.84 -9.23 5.66
N PHE A 63 -0.78 -10.09 4.64
CA PHE A 63 -0.61 -11.53 4.77
C PHE A 63 0.80 -11.94 4.29
N PRO A 64 1.58 -12.66 5.13
CA PRO A 64 2.93 -13.07 4.78
C PRO A 64 3.02 -13.78 3.43
N TYR A 65 4.03 -13.42 2.63
CA TYR A 65 4.40 -14.04 1.35
C TYR A 65 3.38 -13.92 0.20
N SER A 66 2.20 -13.34 0.45
CA SER A 66 1.11 -13.33 -0.53
C SER A 66 0.70 -11.91 -0.96
N GLY A 67 0.49 -10.99 -0.02
CA GLY A 67 -0.11 -9.69 -0.34
C GLY A 67 -0.79 -9.07 0.86
N ALA A 68 -1.87 -8.33 0.64
CA ALA A 68 -2.65 -7.70 1.69
C ALA A 68 -4.13 -7.60 1.32
N PHE A 69 -5.02 -7.59 2.30
CA PHE A 69 -6.44 -7.28 2.08
C PHE A 69 -6.71 -5.81 2.41
N VAL A 70 -7.51 -5.12 1.59
CA VAL A 70 -7.98 -3.78 1.92
C VAL A 70 -8.91 -3.84 3.12
N SER A 71 -8.62 -3.01 4.11
CA SER A 71 -9.42 -2.87 5.33
C SER A 71 -10.38 -1.68 5.21
N HIS A 72 -11.41 -1.65 6.04
CA HIS A 72 -12.14 -0.40 6.27
C HIS A 72 -11.16 0.60 6.89
N TYR A 73 -10.74 1.59 6.12
CA TYR A 73 -10.00 2.72 6.66
C TYR A 73 -11.00 3.67 7.31
N HIS A 74 -10.83 3.94 8.61
CA HIS A 74 -11.58 4.98 9.29
C HIS A 74 -11.02 6.30 8.79
N ASN A 75 -11.71 6.92 7.83
CA ASN A 75 -11.42 8.29 7.45
C ASN A 75 -11.96 9.17 8.57
N GLU A 76 -11.19 9.33 9.64
CA GLU A 76 -11.40 10.42 10.57
C GLU A 76 -11.08 11.68 9.77
N THR A 77 -12.11 12.23 9.12
CA THR A 77 -12.05 13.55 8.52
C THR A 77 -11.53 14.46 9.62
N LYS A 78 -10.25 14.84 9.55
CA LYS A 78 -9.79 16.01 10.29
C LYS A 78 -10.50 17.18 9.64
N GLU A 79 -11.71 17.46 10.14
CA GLU A 79 -12.30 18.78 10.05
C GLU A 79 -11.25 19.72 10.65
N ILE A 80 -10.62 20.50 9.77
CA ILE A 80 -9.75 21.60 10.17
C ILE A 80 -10.71 22.67 10.69
N GLU A 81 -10.63 22.93 12.00
CA GLU A 81 -11.18 24.10 12.68
C GLU A 81 -10.60 25.41 12.12
#